data_AF-A0AAW1UU23-F1
#
_entry.id   AF-A0AAW1UU23-F1
#
_cell.length_a   1.000
_cell.length_b   1.000
_cell.length_c   1.000
_cell.angle_alpha   90.00
_cell.angle_beta   90.00
_cell.angle_gamma   90.00
#
_symmetry.space_group_name_H-M   'P 1'
#
loop_
_entity.id
_entity.type
_entity.pdbx_description
1 polymer ?
#
loop_
_entity_poly.entity_id
_entity_poly.type
_entity_poly.pdbx_seq_one_letter_code
_entity_poly.pdbx_strand_id
1 'polypeptide(L)'
;MADEEEPEKCGKCSKEFDGGLSVGCEGECSEWFHLKCAELTVKEYKVIKGCKRLKWFCDICYESEVIKKTNDEVIKEIKQLKDQISRLEEKVSAIKVDDNDNVKYSNAGAEEIKQRSEAAIIISAKNEDINKHTSIQNDLKGAIKPQELRIGVNNMKTTGAGKVKLSCEKKTDILKLKSEIKSKLGSKYDISEVKTRKLKIKIVGINENMDKDELKNTIIKQNELQSLDRLDLDNIATYKGKYVYTAIAETNSRTFDPCLVHYCMKGRECVVTKEGQPTCQCVHQCAMHQRVVCGSDGHIYPNHCELHRAACLTRSPISIERGVHCVKHGNFV
;
A
#
# COMPACT_ATOMS: atom_id res chain seq x y z
N MET A 1 -58.40 16.97 46.11
CA MET A 1 -59.40 17.95 45.65
C MET A 1 -58.90 18.55 44.35
N ALA A 2 -59.14 17.79 43.29
CA ALA A 2 -59.28 18.17 41.90
C ALA A 2 -60.08 16.99 41.36
N ASP A 3 -61.36 17.20 41.16
CA ASP A 3 -62.31 16.20 40.71
C ASP A 3 -61.83 15.71 39.33
N GLU A 4 -61.37 14.46 39.23
CA GLU A 4 -61.31 13.80 37.93
C GLU A 4 -62.76 13.66 37.50
N GLU A 5 -63.22 14.52 36.59
CA GLU A 5 -64.53 14.41 35.96
C GLU A 5 -64.73 12.96 35.54
N GLU A 6 -65.80 12.34 36.06
CA GLU A 6 -66.13 10.97 35.72
C GLU A 6 -66.22 10.87 34.19
N PRO A 7 -65.49 9.93 33.55
CA PRO A 7 -65.52 9.81 32.11
C PRO A 7 -66.96 9.53 31.67
N GLU A 8 -67.55 10.42 30.86
CA GLU A 8 -68.99 10.32 30.56
C GLU A 8 -69.33 9.09 29.72
N LYS A 9 -68.42 8.63 28.85
CA LYS A 9 -68.69 7.55 27.88
C LYS A 9 -67.47 6.68 27.61
N CYS A 10 -67.73 5.41 27.28
CA CYS A 10 -66.68 4.46 26.92
C CYS A 10 -66.09 4.74 25.53
N GLY A 11 -64.75 4.78 25.43
CA GLY A 11 -64.02 5.05 24.18
C GLY A 11 -64.16 3.98 23.07
N LYS A 12 -64.80 2.83 23.33
CA LYS A 12 -65.06 1.78 22.31
C LYS A 12 -66.53 1.73 21.86
N CYS A 13 -67.47 1.80 22.80
CA CYS A 13 -68.90 1.65 22.48
C CYS A 13 -69.73 2.93 22.64
N SER A 14 -69.12 4.01 23.13
CA SER A 14 -69.73 5.33 23.35
C SER A 14 -70.95 5.34 24.27
N LYS A 15 -71.16 4.29 25.07
CA LYS A 15 -72.19 4.23 26.12
C LYS A 15 -71.65 4.74 27.45
N GLU A 16 -72.55 5.23 28.30
CA GLU A 16 -72.27 5.72 29.65
C GLU A 16 -71.79 4.61 30.59
N PHE A 17 -71.17 4.99 31.71
CA PHE A 17 -70.73 4.05 32.74
C PHE A 17 -71.81 3.91 33.81
N ASP A 18 -72.56 2.81 33.77
CA ASP A 18 -73.66 2.53 34.71
C ASP A 18 -73.14 2.06 36.10
N GLY A 19 -72.11 2.70 36.66
CA GLY A 19 -71.48 2.33 37.94
C GLY A 19 -70.67 1.02 37.93
N GLY A 20 -70.47 0.42 36.76
CA GLY A 20 -69.62 -0.76 36.57
C GLY A 20 -68.12 -0.42 36.58
N LEU A 21 -67.27 -1.43 36.81
CA LEU A 21 -65.81 -1.25 36.76
C LEU A 21 -65.34 -0.83 35.35
N SER A 22 -64.37 0.07 35.31
CA SER A 22 -63.78 0.62 34.09
C SER A 22 -62.25 0.71 34.19
N VAL A 23 -61.58 0.67 33.04
CA VAL A 23 -60.12 0.79 32.92
C VAL A 23 -59.78 1.94 31.97
N GLY A 24 -58.82 2.78 32.36
CA GLY A 24 -58.29 3.85 31.51
C GLY A 24 -57.11 3.34 30.68
N CYS A 25 -57.03 3.75 29.42
CA CYS A 25 -55.86 3.52 28.58
C CYS A 25 -54.72 4.45 29.00
N GLU A 26 -53.55 3.88 29.26
CA GLU A 26 -52.32 4.63 29.60
C GLU A 26 -51.57 5.17 28.36
N GLY A 27 -52.16 5.02 27.17
CA GLY A 27 -51.66 5.57 25.92
C GLY A 27 -52.11 7.01 25.69
N GLU A 28 -51.75 7.58 24.54
CA GLU A 28 -52.06 8.99 24.22
C GLU A 28 -53.55 9.31 24.19
N CYS A 29 -54.41 8.31 23.93
CA CYS A 29 -55.85 8.56 23.89
C CYS A 29 -56.42 8.92 25.27
N SER A 30 -55.85 8.44 26.37
CA SER A 30 -56.35 8.66 27.75
C SER A 30 -57.84 8.32 27.98
N GLU A 31 -58.44 7.59 27.05
CA GLU A 31 -59.85 7.18 27.07
C GLU A 31 -60.12 6.07 28.10
N TRP A 32 -61.36 6.00 28.58
CA TRP A 32 -61.83 4.98 29.50
C TRP A 32 -62.72 3.93 28.83
N PHE A 33 -62.62 2.68 29.29
CA PHE A 33 -63.29 1.53 28.68
C PHE A 33 -64.01 0.70 29.75
N HIS A 34 -65.23 0.23 29.43
CA HIS A 34 -65.85 -0.82 30.24
C HIS A 34 -64.95 -2.06 30.24
N LEU A 35 -64.91 -2.84 31.33
CA LEU A 35 -64.13 -4.08 31.36
C LEU A 35 -64.49 -5.03 30.21
N LYS A 36 -65.78 -5.14 29.86
CA LYS A 36 -66.23 -5.94 28.72
C LYS A 36 -65.70 -5.41 27.37
N CYS A 37 -65.67 -4.09 27.20
CA CYS A 37 -65.17 -3.45 25.98
C CYS A 37 -63.66 -3.58 25.84
N ALA A 38 -62.95 -3.54 26.98
CA ALA A 38 -61.52 -3.80 27.10
C ALA A 38 -61.16 -5.30 27.09
N GLU A 39 -62.16 -6.19 27.01
CA GLU A 39 -62.00 -7.64 27.03
C GLU A 39 -61.27 -8.16 28.28
N LEU A 40 -61.49 -7.50 29.42
CA LEU A 40 -60.91 -7.84 30.72
C LEU A 40 -61.91 -8.51 31.66
N THR A 41 -61.42 -9.47 32.44
CA THR A 41 -62.14 -10.02 33.59
C THR A 41 -61.95 -9.15 34.83
N VAL A 42 -62.85 -9.30 35.81
CA VAL A 42 -62.74 -8.62 37.12
C VAL A 42 -61.44 -8.98 37.86
N LYS A 43 -60.93 -10.20 37.67
CA LYS A 43 -59.67 -10.65 38.28
C LYS A 43 -58.47 -9.90 37.68
N GLU A 44 -58.41 -9.81 36.35
CA GLU A 44 -57.34 -9.10 35.65
C GLU A 44 -57.36 -7.60 35.96
N TYR A 45 -58.55 -6.99 36.00
CA TYR A 45 -58.71 -5.60 36.44
C TYR A 45 -58.11 -5.35 37.82
N LYS A 46 -58.40 -6.23 38.80
CA LYS A 46 -57.84 -6.12 40.16
C LYS A 46 -56.32 -6.22 40.17
N VAL A 47 -55.73 -7.04 39.29
CA VAL A 47 -54.27 -7.15 39.14
C VAL A 47 -53.69 -5.87 38.53
N ILE A 48 -54.32 -5.34 37.47
CA ILE A 48 -53.91 -4.09 36.82
C ILE A 48 -53.94 -2.93 37.84
N LYS A 49 -55.05 -2.76 38.57
CA LYS A 49 -55.16 -1.70 39.59
C LYS A 49 -54.29 -1.94 40.82
N GLY A 50 -54.01 -3.20 41.16
CA GLY A 50 -53.17 -3.57 42.30
C GLY A 50 -51.67 -3.41 42.06
N CYS A 51 -51.22 -3.38 40.81
CA CYS A 51 -49.80 -3.34 40.47
C CYS A 51 -49.44 -2.02 39.79
N LYS A 52 -48.78 -1.10 40.52
CA LYS A 52 -48.39 0.23 40.00
C LYS A 52 -47.48 0.19 38.76
N ARG A 53 -46.82 -0.93 38.48
CA ARG A 53 -45.94 -1.10 37.31
C ARG A 53 -46.67 -1.66 36.08
N LEU A 54 -47.91 -2.11 36.23
CA LEU A 54 -48.66 -2.75 35.16
C LEU A 54 -49.61 -1.73 34.54
N LYS A 55 -49.32 -1.37 33.29
CA LYS A 55 -50.11 -0.41 32.51
C LYS A 55 -50.99 -1.17 31.53
N TRP A 56 -52.20 -0.67 31.31
CA TRP A 56 -53.11 -1.20 30.30
C TRP A 56 -53.25 -0.19 29.16
N PHE A 57 -53.21 -0.68 27.94
CA PHE A 57 -53.36 0.10 26.71
C PHE A 57 -54.49 -0.53 25.88
N CYS A 58 -55.31 0.28 25.22
CA CYS A 58 -56.25 -0.23 24.22
C CYS A 58 -55.48 -0.74 22.99
N ASP A 59 -56.09 -1.57 22.15
CA ASP A 59 -55.41 -2.23 21.01
C ASP A 59 -54.67 -1.23 20.10
N ILE A 60 -55.31 -0.09 19.81
CA ILE A 60 -54.74 0.97 18.98
C ILE A 60 -53.49 1.58 19.64
N CYS A 61 -53.58 1.91 20.92
CA CYS A 61 -52.45 2.48 21.65
C CYS A 61 -51.35 1.46 21.94
N TYR A 62 -51.71 0.18 22.10
CA TYR A 62 -50.76 -0.90 22.28
C TYR A 62 -49.90 -1.08 21.02
N GLU A 63 -50.51 -1.12 19.83
CA GLU A 63 -49.77 -1.17 18.56
C GLU A 63 -48.87 0.05 18.38
N SER A 64 -49.37 1.26 18.67
CA SER A 64 -48.57 2.49 18.62
C SER A 64 -47.37 2.45 19.58
N GLU A 65 -47.54 1.95 20.80
CA GLU A 65 -46.47 1.84 21.79
C GLU A 65 -45.41 0.81 21.40
N VAL A 66 -45.82 -0.32 20.80
CA VAL A 66 -44.89 -1.32 20.25
C VAL A 66 -44.09 -0.73 19.09
N ILE A 67 -44.75 0.01 18.19
CA ILE A 67 -44.08 0.72 17.08
C ILE A 67 -43.08 1.75 17.61
N LYS A 68 -43.45 2.52 18.65
CA LYS A 68 -42.54 3.50 19.29
C LYS A 68 -41.30 2.83 19.87
N LYS A 69 -41.46 1.74 20.62
CA LYS A 69 -40.32 0.97 21.17
C LYS A 69 -39.42 0.44 20.07
N THR A 70 -39.99 -0.11 19.01
CA THR A 70 -39.23 -0.62 17.86
C THR A 70 -38.47 0.53 17.17
N ASN A 71 -39.12 1.68 16.97
CA ASN A 71 -38.47 2.86 16.40
C ASN A 71 -37.34 3.38 17.29
N ASP A 72 -37.50 3.38 18.61
CA ASP A 72 -36.46 3.80 19.55
C ASP A 72 -35.23 2.88 19.50
N GLU A 73 -35.45 1.57 19.38
CA GLU A 73 -34.39 0.58 19.19
C GLU A 73 -33.66 0.81 17.85
N VAL A 74 -34.41 0.99 16.76
CA VAL A 74 -33.84 1.31 15.43
C VAL A 74 -33.07 2.63 15.45
N ILE A 75 -33.60 3.68 16.10
CA ILE A 75 -32.91 4.97 16.25
C ILE A 75 -31.60 4.80 17.03
N LYS A 76 -31.58 3.94 18.05
CA LYS A 76 -30.37 3.65 18.82
C LYS A 76 -29.31 2.95 17.96
N GLU A 77 -29.70 1.99 17.14
CA GLU A 77 -28.80 1.34 16.18
C GLU A 77 -28.27 2.33 15.14
N ILE A 78 -29.13 3.20 14.58
CA ILE A 78 -28.73 4.25 13.64
C ILE A 78 -27.69 5.20 14.27
N LYS A 79 -27.89 5.61 15.54
CA LYS A 79 -26.92 6.45 16.26
C LYS A 79 -25.58 5.74 16.42
N GLN A 80 -25.59 4.45 16.79
CA GLN A 80 -24.35 3.67 16.91
C GLN A 80 -23.60 3.56 15.58
N LEU A 81 -24.31 3.34 14.47
CA LEU A 81 -23.71 3.27 13.14
C LEU A 81 -23.13 4.63 12.71
N LYS A 82 -23.83 5.74 12.98
CA LYS A 82 -23.33 7.10 12.70
C LYS A 82 -22.04 7.40 13.46
N ASP A 83 -21.96 7.03 14.74
CA ASP A 83 -20.73 7.18 15.54
C ASP A 83 -19.57 6.34 14.99
N GLN A 84 -19.86 5.13 14.47
CA GLN A 84 -18.85 4.30 13.82
C GLN A 84 -18.33 4.93 12.52
N ILE A 85 -19.21 5.52 11.71
CA ILE A 85 -18.85 6.21 10.46
C ILE A 85 -17.97 7.42 10.75
N SER A 86 -18.35 8.27 11.71
CA SER A 86 -17.56 9.47 12.06
C SER A 86 -16.15 9.10 12.52
N ARG A 87 -16.00 8.03 13.31
CA ARG A 87 -14.68 7.51 13.71
C ARG A 87 -13.85 6.94 12.56
N LEU A 88 -14.49 6.49 11.48
CA LEU A 88 -13.79 6.02 10.28
C LEU A 88 -13.36 7.22 9.41
N GLU A 89 -14.19 8.25 9.29
CA GLU A 89 -13.86 9.50 8.57
C GLU A 89 -12.65 10.21 9.19
N GLU A 90 -12.56 10.29 10.52
CA GLU A 90 -11.37 10.81 11.21
C GLU A 90 -10.09 9.99 10.91
N LYS A 91 -10.22 8.68 10.69
CA LYS A 91 -9.07 7.83 10.34
C LYS A 91 -8.63 8.03 8.90
N VAL A 92 -9.56 8.27 7.99
CA VAL A 92 -9.27 8.55 6.58
C VAL A 92 -8.61 9.93 6.44
N SER A 93 -9.09 10.95 7.14
CA SER A 93 -8.53 12.31 7.06
C SER A 93 -7.10 12.43 7.62
N ALA A 94 -6.67 11.50 8.47
CA ALA A 94 -5.29 11.41 8.94
C ALA A 94 -4.30 10.90 7.87
N ILE A 95 -4.78 10.39 6.74
CA ILE A 95 -3.97 9.97 5.59
C ILE A 95 -3.62 11.22 4.77
N LYS A 96 -2.33 11.56 4.68
CA LYS A 96 -1.87 12.73 3.91
C LYS A 96 -1.89 12.43 2.41
N VAL A 97 -2.90 12.94 1.73
CA VAL A 97 -3.05 12.97 0.27
C VAL A 97 -2.58 14.31 -0.31
N ASP A 98 -2.16 14.34 -1.57
CA ASP A 98 -1.92 15.56 -2.34
C ASP A 98 -3.19 16.10 -3.00
N ASP A 99 -3.09 17.22 -3.73
CA ASP A 99 -4.23 17.91 -4.34
C ASP A 99 -4.93 17.09 -5.45
N ASN A 100 -4.39 15.91 -5.79
CA ASN A 100 -4.94 14.92 -6.71
C ASN A 100 -5.32 13.60 -6.00
N ASP A 101 -5.51 13.61 -4.68
CA ASP A 101 -5.84 12.45 -3.86
C ASP A 101 -4.78 11.32 -3.88
N ASN A 102 -3.53 11.61 -4.25
CA ASN A 102 -2.46 10.62 -4.19
C ASN A 102 -1.76 10.65 -2.84
N VAL A 103 -1.51 9.47 -2.26
CA VAL A 103 -0.75 9.34 -1.02
C VAL A 103 0.66 9.90 -1.24
N LYS A 104 1.05 10.93 -0.47
CA LYS A 104 2.40 11.53 -0.58
C LYS A 104 3.48 10.56 -0.11
N TYR A 105 4.18 9.94 -1.05
CA TYR A 105 5.41 9.22 -0.77
C TYR A 105 6.60 10.20 -0.76
N SER A 106 7.47 10.09 0.23
CA SER A 106 8.70 10.87 0.25
C SER A 106 9.67 10.35 -0.83
N ASN A 107 10.04 11.21 -1.78
CA ASN A 107 11.07 10.95 -2.80
C ASN A 107 12.45 10.60 -2.19
N ALA A 108 12.63 10.78 -0.88
CA ALA A 108 13.84 10.50 -0.13
C ALA A 108 14.35 9.05 -0.31
N GLY A 109 13.47 8.07 -0.49
CA GLY A 109 13.86 6.66 -0.58
C GLY A 109 14.76 6.36 -1.79
N ALA A 110 14.30 6.68 -3.00
CA ALA A 110 15.00 6.33 -4.25
C ALA A 110 16.35 7.06 -4.40
N GLU A 111 16.41 8.31 -3.93
CA GLU A 111 17.60 9.17 -4.01
C GLU A 111 18.67 8.78 -2.96
N GLU A 112 18.27 8.40 -1.73
CA GLU A 112 19.17 7.87 -0.70
C GLU A 112 19.77 6.50 -1.08
N ILE A 113 19.06 5.69 -1.86
CA ILE A 113 19.53 4.35 -2.30
C ILE A 113 20.61 4.47 -3.38
N LYS A 114 20.49 5.44 -4.30
CA LYS A 114 21.53 5.74 -5.29
C LYS A 114 22.87 6.08 -4.63
N GLN A 115 22.84 6.76 -3.48
CA GLN A 115 24.05 7.11 -2.73
C GLN A 115 24.64 5.98 -1.86
N ARG A 116 23.88 4.92 -1.56
CA ARG A 116 24.29 3.86 -0.60
C ARG A 116 24.72 2.53 -1.22
N SER A 117 24.64 2.38 -2.55
CA SER A 117 24.96 1.12 -3.25
C SER A 117 26.41 1.03 -3.73
N GLU A 118 27.38 1.53 -2.96
CA GLU A 118 28.79 1.23 -3.22
C GLU A 118 29.05 -0.27 -3.02
N ALA A 119 29.57 -0.95 -4.05
CA ALA A 119 30.07 -2.31 -3.90
C ALA A 119 31.27 -2.28 -2.94
N ALA A 120 31.13 -2.91 -1.77
CA ALA A 120 32.14 -2.86 -0.73
C ALA A 120 32.25 -4.16 0.08
N ILE A 121 33.41 -4.36 0.69
CA ILE A 121 33.69 -5.45 1.64
C ILE A 121 34.12 -4.86 2.98
N ILE A 122 33.75 -5.53 4.07
CA ILE A 122 34.19 -5.25 5.44
C ILE A 122 35.14 -6.35 5.88
N ILE A 123 36.28 -5.93 6.41
CA ILE A 123 37.34 -6.79 6.91
C ILE A 123 37.43 -6.59 8.43
N SER A 124 37.38 -7.70 9.16
CA SER A 124 37.46 -7.73 10.62
C SER A 124 38.51 -8.71 11.11
N ALA A 125 39.24 -8.32 12.17
CA ALA A 125 40.16 -9.20 12.87
C ALA A 125 39.42 -10.36 13.53
N LYS A 126 39.93 -11.59 13.35
CA LYS A 126 39.45 -12.79 14.06
C LYS A 126 39.87 -12.81 15.52
N ASN A 127 40.98 -12.13 15.85
CA ASN A 127 41.53 -12.04 17.19
C ASN A 127 41.30 -10.65 17.80
N GLU A 128 41.28 -10.59 19.13
CA GLU A 128 41.12 -9.36 19.90
C GLU A 128 42.44 -8.58 20.04
N ASP A 129 42.93 -8.03 18.93
CA ASP A 129 44.02 -7.04 18.98
C ASP A 129 43.49 -5.65 19.38
N ILE A 130 44.30 -4.87 20.10
CA ILE A 130 43.95 -3.51 20.57
C ILE A 130 43.94 -2.48 19.41
N ASN A 131 44.70 -2.73 18.34
CA ASN A 131 44.88 -1.84 17.17
C ASN A 131 44.32 -2.43 15.86
N LYS A 132 43.11 -3.01 15.90
CA LYS A 132 42.52 -3.83 14.81
C LYS A 132 42.60 -3.19 13.41
N HIS A 133 42.28 -1.90 13.27
CA HIS A 133 42.16 -1.28 11.95
C HIS A 133 43.52 -0.96 11.30
N THR A 134 44.52 -0.51 12.07
CA THR A 134 45.85 -0.16 11.56
C THR A 134 46.59 -1.41 11.07
N SER A 135 46.51 -2.51 11.82
CA SER A 135 47.07 -3.80 11.42
C SER A 135 46.45 -4.31 10.13
N ILE A 136 45.11 -4.23 10.00
CA ILE A 136 44.41 -4.62 8.77
C ILE A 136 44.87 -3.76 7.58
N GLN A 137 44.99 -2.44 7.74
CA GLN A 137 45.42 -1.55 6.66
C GLN A 137 46.86 -1.83 6.19
N ASN A 138 47.78 -2.11 7.11
CA ASN A 138 49.17 -2.41 6.79
C ASN A 138 49.30 -3.78 6.11
N ASP A 139 48.65 -4.82 6.63
CA ASP A 139 48.66 -6.16 6.03
C ASP A 139 48.02 -6.13 4.63
N LEU A 140 46.95 -5.33 4.44
CA LEU A 140 46.35 -5.13 3.12
C LEU A 140 47.28 -4.44 2.14
N LYS A 141 47.96 -3.35 2.52
CA LYS A 141 48.92 -2.64 1.67
C LYS A 141 50.12 -3.52 1.28
N GLY A 142 50.55 -4.42 2.17
CA GLY A 142 51.66 -5.33 1.92
C GLY A 142 51.29 -6.54 1.07
N ALA A 143 50.09 -7.11 1.26
CA ALA A 143 49.69 -8.37 0.62
C ALA A 143 48.92 -8.19 -0.69
N ILE A 144 48.25 -7.05 -0.88
CA ILE A 144 47.35 -6.79 -2.01
C ILE A 144 47.95 -5.71 -2.90
N LYS A 145 48.12 -6.03 -4.19
CA LYS A 145 48.57 -5.09 -5.21
C LYS A 145 47.45 -4.87 -6.25
N PRO A 146 46.67 -3.79 -6.14
CA PRO A 146 45.51 -3.54 -7.01
C PRO A 146 45.85 -3.49 -8.52
N GLN A 147 47.05 -3.05 -8.86
CA GLN A 147 47.53 -2.95 -10.24
C GLN A 147 47.67 -4.33 -10.91
N GLU A 148 48.15 -5.34 -10.18
CA GLU A 148 48.30 -6.72 -10.69
C GLU A 148 46.94 -7.37 -10.93
N LEU A 149 45.92 -6.99 -10.15
CA LEU A 149 44.55 -7.49 -10.24
C LEU A 149 43.68 -6.73 -11.26
N ARG A 150 44.19 -5.62 -11.81
CA ARG A 150 43.46 -4.70 -12.70
C ARG A 150 42.14 -4.22 -12.10
N ILE A 151 42.16 -3.86 -10.81
CA ILE A 151 40.97 -3.38 -10.07
C ILE A 151 41.15 -1.91 -9.64
N GLY A 152 40.06 -1.14 -9.70
CA GLY A 152 39.99 0.21 -9.15
C GLY A 152 39.47 0.19 -7.70
N VAL A 153 40.35 0.45 -6.73
CA VAL A 153 39.96 0.65 -5.32
C VAL A 153 39.80 2.14 -5.08
N ASN A 154 38.56 2.60 -4.90
CA ASN A 154 38.24 4.03 -4.85
C ASN A 154 38.24 4.59 -3.43
N ASN A 155 38.02 3.74 -2.42
CA ASN A 155 37.95 4.19 -1.03
C ASN A 155 38.31 3.08 -0.02
N MET A 156 39.13 3.42 0.97
CA MET A 156 39.42 2.57 2.14
C MET A 156 39.13 3.37 3.41
N LYS A 157 38.13 2.95 4.19
CA LYS A 157 37.68 3.66 5.39
C LYS A 157 37.68 2.74 6.61
N THR A 158 37.99 3.30 7.77
CA THR A 158 37.76 2.66 9.06
C THR A 158 36.28 2.74 9.42
N THR A 159 35.78 1.70 10.08
CA THR A 159 34.40 1.60 10.56
C THR A 159 34.40 1.27 12.05
N GLY A 160 33.26 1.40 12.73
CA GLY A 160 33.15 1.11 14.16
C GLY A 160 33.65 -0.28 14.54
N ALA A 161 34.17 -0.41 15.77
CA ALA A 161 34.81 -1.64 16.29
C ALA A 161 36.10 -2.08 15.57
N GLY A 162 36.83 -1.15 14.93
CA GLY A 162 38.17 -1.41 14.39
C GLY A 162 38.18 -2.22 13.08
N LYS A 163 37.08 -2.23 12.34
CA LYS A 163 36.95 -2.92 11.04
C LYS A 163 37.31 -1.97 9.89
N VAL A 164 37.74 -2.53 8.75
CA VAL A 164 38.10 -1.75 7.55
C VAL A 164 37.12 -2.04 6.41
N LYS A 165 36.54 -0.99 5.82
CA LYS A 165 35.69 -1.06 4.62
C LYS A 165 36.53 -0.71 3.39
N LEU A 166 36.47 -1.56 2.36
CA LEU A 166 37.02 -1.30 1.03
C LEU A 166 35.88 -1.17 0.02
N SER A 167 35.85 -0.08 -0.76
CA SER A 167 34.89 0.15 -1.84
C SER A 167 35.59 0.15 -3.21
N CYS A 168 35.00 -0.48 -4.21
CA CYS A 168 35.43 -0.44 -5.61
C CYS A 168 34.33 0.13 -6.51
N GLU A 169 34.72 0.58 -7.70
CA GLU A 169 33.80 1.14 -8.70
C GLU A 169 32.87 0.09 -9.29
N LYS A 170 33.38 -1.12 -9.53
CA LYS A 170 32.63 -2.24 -10.12
C LYS A 170 32.42 -3.37 -9.12
N LYS A 171 31.22 -3.97 -9.14
CA LYS A 171 30.90 -5.15 -8.32
C LYS A 171 31.79 -6.36 -8.63
N THR A 172 32.22 -6.52 -9.88
CA THR A 172 33.15 -7.56 -10.32
C THR A 172 34.52 -7.44 -9.65
N ASP A 173 34.98 -6.21 -9.40
CA ASP A 173 36.29 -5.93 -8.82
C ASP A 173 36.29 -6.26 -7.33
N ILE A 174 35.16 -6.05 -6.65
CA ILE A 174 34.94 -6.50 -5.27
C ILE A 174 35.02 -8.03 -5.14
N LEU A 175 34.47 -8.79 -6.08
CA LEU A 175 34.52 -10.26 -6.02
C LEU A 175 35.95 -10.78 -6.18
N LYS A 176 36.72 -10.18 -7.10
CA LYS A 176 38.15 -10.48 -7.28
C LYS A 176 38.94 -10.12 -6.04
N LEU A 177 38.76 -8.90 -5.51
CA LEU A 177 39.43 -8.42 -4.31
C LEU A 177 39.11 -9.27 -3.08
N LYS A 178 37.84 -9.68 -2.91
CA LYS A 178 37.41 -10.59 -1.84
C LYS A 178 38.10 -11.94 -1.93
N SER A 179 38.16 -12.53 -3.12
CA SER A 179 38.79 -13.83 -3.34
C SER A 179 40.29 -13.77 -3.05
N GLU A 180 40.96 -12.71 -3.49
CA GLU A 180 42.38 -12.46 -3.24
C GLU A 180 42.67 -12.31 -1.74
N ILE A 181 41.97 -11.40 -1.04
CA ILE A 181 42.16 -11.16 0.39
C ILE A 181 41.86 -12.44 1.19
N LYS A 182 40.83 -13.20 0.79
CA LYS A 182 40.51 -14.46 1.44
C LYS A 182 41.63 -15.50 1.25
N SER A 183 42.25 -15.56 0.08
CA SER A 183 43.35 -16.49 -0.19
C SER A 183 44.62 -16.15 0.61
N LYS A 184 44.97 -14.87 0.71
CA LYS A 184 46.23 -14.41 1.33
C LYS A 184 46.13 -14.14 2.82
N LEU A 185 44.97 -13.64 3.28
CA LEU A 185 44.78 -13.13 4.64
C LEU A 185 43.58 -13.75 5.36
N GLY A 186 42.88 -14.73 4.75
CA GLY A 186 41.70 -15.36 5.34
C GLY A 186 41.95 -16.15 6.63
N SER A 187 43.21 -16.47 6.95
CA SER A 187 43.60 -17.05 8.24
C SER A 187 43.50 -16.04 9.39
N LYS A 188 43.84 -14.77 9.15
CA LYS A 188 43.84 -13.70 10.16
C LYS A 188 42.55 -12.89 10.20
N TYR A 189 41.88 -12.74 9.07
CA TYR A 189 40.75 -11.82 8.91
C TYR A 189 39.50 -12.51 8.38
N ASP A 190 38.35 -12.03 8.82
CA ASP A 190 37.05 -12.31 8.21
C ASP A 190 36.71 -11.24 7.19
N ILE A 191 36.27 -11.68 6.01
CA ILE A 191 35.87 -10.81 4.91
C ILE A 191 34.39 -11.02 4.64
N SER A 192 33.61 -9.97 4.85
CA SER A 192 32.16 -9.96 4.62
C SER A 192 31.81 -8.94 3.55
N GLU A 193 30.86 -9.28 2.68
CA GLU A 193 30.33 -8.30 1.72
C GLU A 193 29.38 -7.34 2.45
N VAL A 194 29.45 -6.06 2.10
CA VAL A 194 28.45 -5.10 2.53
C VAL A 194 27.14 -5.46 1.84
N LYS A 195 26.25 -6.13 2.57
CA LYS A 195 24.88 -6.34 2.12
C LYS A 195 24.18 -4.98 2.14
N THR A 196 23.72 -4.53 0.97
CA THR A 196 22.82 -3.37 0.89
C THR A 196 21.61 -3.66 1.76
N ARG A 197 21.19 -2.69 2.60
CA ARG A 197 19.93 -2.83 3.33
C ARG A 197 18.83 -3.02 2.28
N LYS A 198 18.10 -4.14 2.37
CA LYS A 198 16.91 -4.34 1.55
C LYS A 198 15.93 -3.21 1.89
N LEU A 199 15.26 -2.72 0.87
CA LEU A 199 14.21 -1.73 1.05
C LEU A 199 13.12 -2.35 1.92
N LYS A 200 12.50 -1.56 2.78
CA LYS A 200 11.36 -2.03 3.56
C LYS A 200 10.12 -1.34 3.06
N ILE A 201 9.13 -2.12 2.69
CA ILE A 201 7.79 -1.62 2.40
C ILE A 201 6.90 -1.94 3.59
N LYS A 202 6.03 -0.97 3.93
CA LYS A 202 5.03 -1.12 4.97
C LYS A 202 3.67 -1.29 4.29
N ILE A 203 3.03 -2.42 4.53
CA ILE A 203 1.74 -2.78 3.94
C ILE A 203 0.72 -2.73 5.07
N VAL A 204 -0.25 -1.82 4.97
CA VAL A 204 -1.22 -1.51 6.03
C VAL A 204 -2.60 -2.00 5.60
N GLY A 205 -3.41 -2.48 6.56
CA GLY A 205 -4.78 -2.91 6.26
C GLY A 205 -4.85 -4.32 5.68
N ILE A 206 -4.02 -5.22 6.22
CA ILE A 206 -4.01 -6.64 5.88
C ILE A 206 -4.80 -7.45 6.90
N ASN A 207 -5.09 -8.71 6.58
CA ASN A 207 -5.65 -9.68 7.51
C ASN A 207 -4.55 -10.31 8.39
N GLU A 208 -4.97 -11.02 9.44
CA GLU A 208 -4.05 -11.73 10.34
C GLU A 208 -3.38 -12.92 9.64
N ASN A 209 -2.08 -13.11 9.89
CA ASN A 209 -1.30 -14.28 9.45
C ASN A 209 -1.30 -14.56 7.94
N MET A 210 -1.36 -13.52 7.10
CA MET A 210 -1.28 -13.68 5.65
C MET A 210 0.10 -14.12 5.18
N ASP A 211 0.13 -15.05 4.23
CA ASP A 211 1.37 -15.49 3.58
C ASP A 211 1.84 -14.51 2.47
N LYS A 212 3.00 -14.81 1.86
CA LYS A 212 3.63 -13.98 0.82
C LYS A 212 2.71 -13.78 -0.39
N ASP A 213 2.01 -14.82 -0.82
CA ASP A 213 1.20 -14.79 -2.04
C ASP A 213 -0.15 -14.11 -1.79
N GLU A 214 -0.75 -14.34 -0.63
CA GLU A 214 -1.93 -13.61 -0.17
C GLU A 214 -1.67 -12.10 -0.06
N LEU A 215 -0.51 -11.72 0.48
CA LEU A 215 -0.07 -10.32 0.54
C LEU A 215 0.09 -9.71 -0.86
N LYS A 216 0.77 -10.41 -1.78
CA LYS A 216 0.90 -9.95 -3.18
C LYS A 216 -0.44 -9.75 -3.85
N ASN A 217 -1.34 -10.72 -3.72
CA ASN A 217 -2.68 -10.67 -4.32
C ASN A 217 -3.52 -9.53 -3.73
N THR A 218 -3.37 -9.27 -2.43
CA THR A 218 -4.04 -8.14 -1.76
C THR A 218 -3.56 -6.80 -2.31
N ILE A 219 -2.24 -6.63 -2.49
CA ILE A 219 -1.67 -5.43 -3.09
C ILE A 219 -2.17 -5.24 -4.52
N ILE A 220 -2.19 -6.33 -5.33
CA ILE A 220 -2.71 -6.30 -6.71
C ILE A 220 -4.14 -5.77 -6.72
N LYS A 221 -5.02 -6.36 -5.90
CA LYS A 221 -6.43 -6.00 -5.84
C LYS A 221 -6.66 -4.58 -5.34
N GLN A 222 -5.98 -4.16 -4.28
CA GLN A 222 -6.17 -2.84 -3.66
C GLN A 222 -5.70 -1.67 -4.54
N ASN A 223 -4.78 -1.92 -5.46
CA ASN A 223 -4.17 -0.89 -6.31
C ASN A 223 -4.50 -1.09 -7.80
N GLU A 224 -5.47 -1.96 -8.12
CA GLU A 224 -5.91 -2.24 -9.50
C GLU A 224 -4.76 -2.61 -10.46
N LEU A 225 -3.76 -3.32 -9.95
CA LEU A 225 -2.59 -3.70 -10.74
C LEU A 225 -2.92 -4.93 -11.60
N GLN A 226 -2.29 -5.04 -12.78
CA GLN A 226 -2.45 -6.25 -13.61
C GLN A 226 -1.61 -7.43 -13.10
N SER A 227 -0.39 -7.16 -12.59
CA SER A 227 0.46 -8.15 -11.95
C SER A 227 1.53 -7.46 -11.08
N LEU A 228 2.19 -8.27 -10.23
CA LEU A 228 3.32 -7.85 -9.39
C LEU A 228 4.55 -8.74 -9.67
N ASP A 229 4.79 -9.05 -10.94
CA ASP A 229 5.85 -9.98 -11.38
C ASP A 229 7.25 -9.54 -10.94
N ARG A 230 7.40 -8.24 -10.66
CA ARG A 230 8.66 -7.61 -10.25
C ARG A 230 8.76 -7.42 -8.74
N LEU A 231 7.65 -7.44 -8.00
CA LEU A 231 7.66 -7.22 -6.55
C LEU A 231 8.12 -8.48 -5.85
N ASP A 232 9.35 -8.42 -5.33
CA ASP A 232 9.90 -9.47 -4.49
C ASP A 232 9.76 -9.07 -3.02
N LEU A 233 9.02 -9.89 -2.26
CA LEU A 233 8.79 -9.72 -0.83
C LEU A 233 9.56 -10.78 -0.06
N ASP A 234 10.53 -10.36 0.74
CA ASP A 234 11.33 -11.21 1.60
C ASP A 234 11.15 -10.80 3.06
N ASN A 235 11.44 -11.71 3.99
CA ASN A 235 11.51 -11.41 5.43
C ASN A 235 10.28 -10.61 5.94
N ILE A 236 9.10 -11.14 5.67
CA ILE A 236 7.82 -10.51 6.02
C ILE A 236 7.58 -10.67 7.51
N ALA A 237 7.36 -9.56 8.20
CA ALA A 237 6.95 -9.55 9.60
C ALA A 237 5.58 -8.88 9.71
N THR A 238 4.58 -9.65 10.15
CA THR A 238 3.24 -9.17 10.42
C THR A 238 3.08 -8.82 11.89
N TYR A 239 2.39 -7.73 12.19
CA TYR A 239 2.05 -7.37 13.55
C TYR A 239 0.67 -6.72 13.63
N LYS A 240 0.00 -6.96 14.75
CA LYS A 240 -1.28 -6.33 15.07
C LYS A 240 -1.04 -4.91 15.56
N GLY A 241 -1.43 -3.92 14.75
CA GLY A 241 -1.51 -2.54 15.18
C GLY A 241 -2.75 -2.30 16.05
N LYS A 242 -2.92 -1.07 16.54
CA LYS A 242 -4.07 -0.70 17.39
C LYS A 242 -5.43 -0.96 16.74
N TYR A 243 -5.51 -0.91 15.41
CA TYR A 243 -6.77 -1.03 14.65
C TYR A 243 -6.70 -1.95 13.43
N VAL A 244 -5.52 -2.18 12.86
CA VAL A 244 -5.33 -2.98 11.64
C VAL A 244 -4.06 -3.80 11.76
N TYR A 245 -4.01 -4.94 11.08
CA TYR A 245 -2.76 -5.66 10.90
C TYR A 245 -1.89 -4.93 9.87
N THR A 246 -0.58 -4.99 10.07
CA THR A 246 0.42 -4.38 9.21
C THR A 246 1.52 -5.39 8.95
N ALA A 247 2.00 -5.47 7.72
CA ALA A 247 3.22 -6.17 7.37
C ALA A 247 4.36 -5.17 7.09
N ILE A 248 5.55 -5.52 7.54
CA ILE A 248 6.79 -4.93 7.03
C ILE A 248 7.47 -6.03 6.22
N ALA A 249 7.65 -5.79 4.93
CA ALA A 249 8.32 -6.71 4.03
C ALA A 249 9.62 -6.07 3.52
N GLU A 250 10.69 -6.85 3.48
CA GLU A 250 11.91 -6.47 2.79
C GLU A 250 11.73 -6.69 1.29
N THR A 251 12.31 -5.82 0.48
CA THR A 251 12.25 -5.88 -0.97
C THR A 251 13.60 -5.53 -1.57
N ASN A 252 13.84 -6.02 -2.79
CA ASN A 252 15.15 -5.94 -3.43
C ASN A 252 15.09 -5.13 -4.73
N SER A 253 16.23 -5.00 -5.40
CA SER A 253 16.36 -4.19 -6.62
C SER A 253 15.54 -4.70 -7.80
N ARG A 254 15.00 -5.93 -7.77
CA ARG A 254 14.11 -6.45 -8.83
C ARG A 254 12.73 -5.78 -8.80
N THR A 255 12.30 -5.34 -7.62
CA THR A 255 11.06 -4.59 -7.40
C THR A 255 11.10 -3.21 -8.04
N PHE A 256 12.29 -2.64 -8.17
CA PHE A 256 12.47 -1.42 -8.92
C PHE A 256 12.65 -1.77 -10.39
N ASP A 257 11.87 -1.15 -11.29
CA ASP A 257 12.19 -1.21 -12.70
C ASP A 257 13.28 -0.19 -13.03
N PRO A 258 14.54 -0.61 -13.25
CA PRO A 258 15.59 0.34 -13.60
C PRO A 258 15.31 1.08 -14.91
N CYS A 259 14.43 0.56 -15.78
CA CYS A 259 14.04 1.23 -17.02
C CYS A 259 13.16 2.48 -16.80
N LEU A 260 12.51 2.65 -15.65
CA LEU A 260 11.71 3.85 -15.36
C LEU A 260 12.53 5.14 -15.33
N VAL A 261 13.82 5.03 -15.03
CA VAL A 261 14.74 6.18 -14.92
C VAL A 261 15.94 6.06 -15.85
N HIS A 262 15.99 5.02 -16.68
CA HIS A 262 17.09 4.79 -17.62
C HIS A 262 16.74 5.38 -18.98
N TYR A 263 17.45 6.43 -19.37
CA TYR A 263 17.25 7.05 -20.66
C TYR A 263 17.92 6.25 -21.79
N CYS A 264 17.13 5.79 -22.75
CA CYS A 264 17.61 5.24 -24.02
C CYS A 264 17.51 6.27 -25.14
N MET A 265 18.51 6.29 -26.02
CA MET A 265 18.50 7.15 -27.21
C MET A 265 17.33 6.78 -28.15
N LYS A 266 17.00 7.70 -29.06
CA LYS A 266 15.92 7.52 -30.04
C LYS A 266 16.08 6.20 -30.82
N GLY A 267 14.96 5.53 -31.10
CA GLY A 267 14.95 4.24 -31.79
C GLY A 267 15.35 3.05 -30.92
N ARG A 268 15.54 3.27 -29.62
CA ARG A 268 15.85 2.24 -28.64
C ARG A 268 14.81 2.21 -27.54
N GLU A 269 14.60 1.02 -26.99
CA GLU A 269 13.79 0.76 -25.81
C GLU A 269 14.67 0.18 -24.71
N CYS A 270 14.30 0.47 -23.46
CA CYS A 270 14.98 -0.10 -22.31
C CYS A 270 14.40 -1.49 -22.01
N VAL A 271 15.27 -2.46 -21.81
CA VAL A 271 14.93 -3.79 -21.30
C VAL A 271 15.80 -4.14 -20.11
N VAL A 272 15.30 -5.01 -19.25
CA VAL A 272 16.03 -5.44 -18.05
C VAL A 272 16.68 -6.80 -18.29
N THR A 273 17.99 -6.87 -18.04
CA THR A 273 18.76 -8.11 -18.20
C THR A 273 18.41 -9.13 -17.11
N LYS A 274 18.82 -10.39 -17.30
CA LYS A 274 18.67 -11.45 -16.28
C LYS A 274 19.34 -11.10 -14.94
N GLU A 275 20.30 -10.19 -14.96
CA GLU A 275 21.03 -9.69 -13.79
C GLU A 275 20.33 -8.50 -13.10
N GLY A 276 19.19 -8.05 -13.64
CA GLY A 276 18.41 -6.94 -13.10
C GLY A 276 18.97 -5.55 -13.45
N GLN A 277 19.77 -5.43 -14.51
CA GLN A 277 20.33 -4.16 -14.97
C GLN A 277 19.57 -3.63 -16.20
N PRO A 278 19.43 -2.31 -16.36
CA PRO A 278 18.83 -1.75 -17.58
C PRO A 278 19.81 -1.82 -18.74
N THR A 279 19.32 -2.15 -19.93
CA THR A 279 20.07 -2.09 -21.18
C THR A 279 19.19 -1.57 -22.30
N CYS A 280 19.77 -0.83 -23.24
CA CYS A 280 19.04 -0.27 -24.37
C CYS A 280 19.20 -1.15 -25.62
N GLN A 281 18.09 -1.68 -26.12
CA GLN A 281 18.03 -2.42 -27.38
C GLN A 281 17.27 -1.62 -28.44
N CYS A 282 17.40 -1.96 -29.72
CA CYS A 282 16.57 -1.34 -30.76
C CYS A 282 15.10 -1.65 -30.50
N VAL A 283 14.23 -0.66 -30.70
CA VAL A 283 12.78 -0.82 -30.53
C VAL A 283 12.31 -2.02 -31.35
N HIS A 284 11.63 -2.99 -30.71
CA HIS A 284 11.14 -4.16 -31.41
C HIS A 284 10.11 -3.79 -32.50
N GLN A 285 9.12 -2.98 -32.13
CA GLN A 285 8.03 -2.55 -32.99
C GLN A 285 7.61 -1.10 -32.68
N CYS A 286 7.48 -0.27 -33.71
CA CYS A 286 6.96 1.09 -33.57
C CYS A 286 5.43 1.12 -33.66
N ALA A 287 4.82 2.16 -33.07
CA ALA A 287 3.40 2.40 -33.20
C ALA A 287 3.00 2.62 -34.68
N MET A 288 1.86 2.06 -35.09
CA MET A 288 1.35 2.16 -36.45
C MET A 288 0.66 3.51 -36.68
N HIS A 289 1.45 4.57 -36.80
CA HIS A 289 0.98 5.87 -37.25
C HIS A 289 1.79 6.37 -38.43
N GLN A 290 1.12 7.03 -39.37
CA GLN A 290 1.72 7.55 -40.59
C GLN A 290 2.02 9.03 -40.41
N ARG A 291 3.28 9.34 -40.10
CA ARG A 291 3.83 10.70 -40.02
C ARG A 291 5.17 10.69 -40.73
N VAL A 292 5.08 10.61 -42.05
CA VAL A 292 6.19 10.31 -42.95
C VAL A 292 7.36 11.29 -42.74
N VAL A 293 8.58 10.75 -42.71
CA VAL A 293 9.82 11.53 -42.58
C VAL A 293 10.86 11.08 -43.60
N CYS A 294 11.63 12.02 -44.13
CA CYS A 294 12.77 11.76 -44.99
C CYS A 294 14.04 11.61 -44.13
N GLY A 295 14.78 10.53 -44.33
CA GLY A 295 16.07 10.30 -43.71
C GLY A 295 17.23 10.82 -44.54
N SER A 296 18.34 11.17 -43.88
CA SER A 296 19.60 11.58 -44.52
C SER A 296 20.28 10.46 -45.34
N ASP A 297 19.76 9.23 -45.22
CA ASP A 297 20.14 8.06 -46.00
C ASP A 297 19.37 7.95 -47.32
N GLY A 298 18.52 8.93 -47.63
CA GLY A 298 17.71 8.98 -48.84
C GLY A 298 16.43 8.14 -48.79
N HIS A 299 16.10 7.55 -47.63
CA HIS A 299 14.90 6.73 -47.47
C HIS A 299 13.74 7.52 -46.85
N ILE A 300 12.52 7.12 -47.20
CA ILE A 300 11.29 7.66 -46.66
C ILE A 300 10.72 6.66 -45.64
N TYR A 301 10.63 7.09 -44.38
CA TYR A 301 10.15 6.27 -43.28
C TYR A 301 8.70 6.60 -42.93
N PRO A 302 7.87 5.59 -42.58
CA PRO A 302 6.47 5.81 -42.20
C PRO A 302 6.29 6.77 -41.02
N ASN A 303 7.24 6.77 -40.09
CA ASN A 303 7.28 7.69 -38.98
C ASN A 303 8.68 7.86 -38.37
N HIS A 304 8.79 8.80 -37.44
CA HIS A 304 10.02 9.10 -36.70
C HIS A 304 10.59 7.89 -35.94
N CYS A 305 9.73 7.04 -35.37
CA CYS A 305 10.20 5.85 -34.64
C CYS A 305 10.91 4.89 -35.60
N GLU A 306 10.31 4.60 -36.76
CA GLU A 306 10.89 3.70 -37.77
C GLU A 306 12.24 4.22 -38.30
N LEU A 307 12.38 5.52 -38.53
CA LEU A 307 13.65 6.13 -38.92
C LEU A 307 14.75 5.85 -37.89
N HIS A 308 14.50 6.11 -36.59
CA HIS A 308 15.51 5.88 -35.56
C HIS A 308 15.72 4.38 -35.27
N ARG A 309 14.68 3.56 -35.43
CA ARG A 309 14.78 2.10 -35.33
C ARG A 309 15.70 1.56 -36.43
N ALA A 310 15.54 2.01 -37.67
CA ALA A 310 16.43 1.67 -38.78
C ALA A 310 17.87 2.12 -38.51
N ALA A 311 18.07 3.35 -37.99
CA ALA A 311 19.39 3.82 -37.57
C ALA A 311 20.03 2.93 -36.48
N CYS A 312 19.23 2.47 -35.53
CA CYS A 312 19.68 1.55 -34.49
C CYS A 312 20.09 0.19 -35.07
N LEU A 313 19.24 -0.40 -35.91
CA LEU A 313 19.46 -1.74 -36.50
C LEU A 313 20.67 -1.76 -37.44
N THR A 314 20.83 -0.72 -38.26
CA THR A 314 21.94 -0.56 -39.20
C THR A 314 23.23 -0.05 -38.53
N ARG A 315 23.17 0.31 -37.24
CA ARG A 315 24.25 0.96 -36.48
C ARG A 315 24.83 2.19 -37.18
N SER A 316 24.00 2.88 -37.97
CA SER A 316 24.37 4.03 -38.78
C SER A 316 23.46 5.21 -38.40
N PRO A 317 24.00 6.40 -38.14
CA PRO A 317 23.19 7.55 -37.76
C PRO A 317 22.36 8.02 -38.96
N ILE A 318 21.04 8.06 -38.80
CA ILE A 318 20.11 8.63 -39.78
C ILE A 318 19.47 9.85 -39.13
N SER A 319 19.67 11.03 -39.73
CA SER A 319 19.03 12.26 -39.28
C SER A 319 17.82 12.57 -40.15
N ILE A 320 16.90 13.39 -39.65
CA ILE A 320 15.76 13.84 -40.44
C ILE A 320 16.25 14.92 -41.39
N GLU A 321 16.01 14.72 -42.68
CA GLU A 321 16.34 15.70 -43.70
C GLU A 321 15.08 16.44 -44.14
N ARG A 322 15.15 17.77 -44.16
CA ARG A 322 14.08 18.65 -44.65
C ARG A 322 14.51 19.21 -45.99
N GLY A 323 14.22 18.47 -47.06
CA GLY A 323 14.69 18.86 -48.40
C GLY A 323 13.91 18.20 -49.53
N VAL A 324 14.02 18.80 -50.71
CA VAL A 324 13.42 18.34 -51.98
C VAL A 324 14.06 17.01 -52.46
N HIS A 325 15.12 16.55 -51.80
CA HIS A 325 15.91 15.37 -52.17
C HIS A 325 15.06 14.08 -52.16
N CYS A 326 14.35 13.79 -51.06
CA CYS A 326 13.44 12.65 -51.00
C CYS A 326 12.20 12.79 -51.90
N VAL A 327 11.81 14.01 -52.28
CA VAL A 327 10.65 14.23 -53.18
C VAL A 327 10.92 13.70 -54.59
N LYS A 328 12.19 13.70 -55.02
CA LYS A 328 12.58 13.27 -56.38
C LYS A 328 13.23 11.88 -56.42
N HIS A 329 13.87 11.45 -55.34
CA HIS A 329 14.73 10.26 -55.33
C HIS A 329 14.52 9.35 -54.11
N GLY A 330 13.54 9.65 -53.25
CA GLY A 330 13.32 8.90 -52.02
C GLY A 330 12.74 7.50 -52.26
N ASN A 331 13.35 6.48 -51.66
CA ASN A 331 12.79 5.13 -51.65
C ASN A 331 11.93 4.92 -50.39
N PHE A 332 10.68 4.51 -50.56
CA PHE A 332 9.80 4.14 -49.44
C PHE A 332 10.26 2.80 -48.86
N VAL A 333 10.36 2.73 -47.53
CA VAL A 333 10.78 1.54 -46.77
C VAL A 333 9.59 0.84 -46.15
#